data_AF-A0A379GF12-F1
#
_entry.id   AF-A0A379GF12-F1
#
_cell.length_a   1.000
_cell.length_b   1.000
_cell.length_c   1.000
_cell.angle_alpha   90.00
_cell.angle_beta   90.00
_cell.angle_gamma   90.00
#
_symmetry.space_group_name_H-M   'P 1'
#
loop_
_entity.id
_entity.type
_entity.pdbx_description
1 polymer ?
#
loop_
_entity_poly.entity_id
_entity_poly.type
_entity_poly.pdbx_seq_one_letter_code
_entity_poly.pdbx_strand_id
1 'polypeptide(L)' 'MTQQTNGAFGPFSDTINFIIELDKLKRVYRKNNVLDNSRAENTAEHSWHFAVAAMSFQPYAGDIDIGRSDPASFSA' A
#
# COMPACT_ATOMS: atom_id res chain seq x y z
N MET A 1 -21.10 -3.77 25.82
CA MET A 1 -20.33 -4.96 25.39
C MET A 1 -18.96 -4.46 24.99
N THR A 2 -17.92 -4.99 25.65
CA THR A 2 -16.53 -4.50 25.75
C THR A 2 -15.73 -4.61 24.46
N GLN A 3 -14.88 -3.62 24.17
CA GLN A 3 -13.58 -3.89 23.56
C GLN A 3 -12.50 -3.40 24.53
N GLN A 4 -11.94 -4.33 25.29
CA GLN A 4 -10.69 -4.11 26.00
C GLN A 4 -9.60 -3.98 24.94
N THR A 5 -9.02 -2.79 24.81
CA THR A 5 -7.93 -2.50 23.88
C THR A 5 -6.62 -3.06 24.46
N ASN A 6 -6.45 -4.37 24.42
CA ASN A 6 -5.32 -5.08 25.05
C ASN A 6 -4.01 -5.04 24.22
N GLY A 7 -3.85 -4.05 23.33
CA GLY A 7 -2.66 -3.88 22.48
C GLY A 7 -1.90 -2.59 22.81
N ALA A 8 -0.61 -2.55 22.47
CA ALA A 8 0.29 -1.44 22.76
C ALA A 8 -0.18 -0.07 22.22
N PHE A 9 -1.14 -0.06 21.28
CA PHE A 9 -1.66 1.16 20.64
C PHE A 9 -3.18 1.34 20.82
N GLY A 10 -3.78 0.70 21.82
CA GLY A 10 -5.19 0.89 22.12
C GLY A 10 -6.09 0.46 20.94
N PRO A 11 -7.10 1.26 20.53
CA PRO A 11 -8.00 0.93 19.42
C PRO A 11 -7.32 0.91 18.04
N PHE A 12 -6.09 1.42 17.93
CA PHE A 12 -5.34 1.47 16.66
C PHE A 12 -4.38 0.29 16.48
N SER A 13 -4.34 -0.63 17.45
CA SER A 13 -3.35 -1.72 17.47
C SER A 13 -3.34 -2.53 16.17
N ASP A 14 -4.50 -2.85 15.62
CA ASP A 14 -4.60 -3.62 14.37
C ASP A 14 -4.10 -2.83 13.16
N THR A 15 -4.46 -1.54 13.07
CA THR A 15 -3.98 -0.66 11.99
C THR A 15 -2.47 -0.49 12.04
N ILE A 16 -1.89 -0.30 13.24
CA ILE A 16 -0.44 -0.17 13.41
C ILE A 16 0.27 -1.48 13.09
N ASN A 17 -0.27 -2.63 13.54
CA ASN A 17 0.28 -3.94 13.20
C ASN A 17 0.28 -4.17 11.68
N PHE A 18 -0.80 -3.77 11.00
CA PHE A 18 -0.88 -3.83 9.54
C PHE A 18 0.17 -2.93 8.87
N ILE A 19 0.37 -1.70 9.34
CA ILE A 19 1.40 -0.79 8.82
C ILE A 19 2.81 -1.38 9.02
N ILE A 20 3.07 -1.99 10.19
CA ILE A 20 4.34 -2.68 10.47
C ILE A 20 4.54 -3.87 9.52
N GLU A 21 3.49 -4.64 9.25
CA GLU A 21 3.55 -5.76 8.29
C GLU A 21 3.82 -5.27 6.87
N LEU A 22 3.16 -4.17 6.44
CA LEU A 22 3.39 -3.53 5.16
C LEU A 22 4.84 -3.06 4.97
N ASP A 23 5.52 -2.59 6.03
CA ASP A 23 6.92 -2.15 5.95
C ASP A 23 7.85 -3.24 5.42
N LYS A 24 7.54 -4.51 5.68
CA LYS A 24 8.32 -5.65 5.20
C LYS A 24 8.41 -5.71 3.67
N LEU A 25 7.48 -5.10 2.93
CA LEU A 25 7.55 -5.00 1.47
C LEU A 25 8.79 -4.27 0.95
N LYS A 26 9.41 -3.40 1.77
CA LYS A 26 10.67 -2.72 1.44
C LYS A 26 11.84 -3.69 1.30
N ARG A 27 11.71 -4.91 1.84
CA ARG A 27 12.74 -5.97 1.78
C ARG A 27 12.51 -6.97 0.63
N VAL A 28 11.37 -6.89 -0.05
CA VAL A 28 11.03 -7.79 -1.17
C VAL A 28 11.50 -7.15 -2.46
N TYR A 29 12.61 -7.64 -2.99
CA TYR A 29 13.19 -7.17 -4.25
C TYR A 29 12.55 -7.88 -5.46
N ARG A 30 12.35 -7.12 -6.53
CA ARG A 30 11.78 -7.58 -7.80
C ARG A 30 12.90 -7.83 -8.82
N LYS A 31 12.56 -8.49 -9.93
CA LYS A 31 13.49 -8.67 -11.06
C LYS A 31 13.79 -7.36 -11.80
N ASN A 32 12.88 -6.40 -11.69
CA ASN A 32 13.02 -5.09 -12.33
C ASN A 32 14.07 -4.26 -11.58
N ASN A 33 14.89 -3.52 -12.32
CA ASN A 33 15.86 -2.60 -11.72
C ASN A 33 15.27 -1.20 -11.62
N VAL A 34 15.83 -0.40 -10.72
CA VAL A 34 15.65 1.05 -10.77
C VAL A 34 16.23 1.61 -12.09
N LEU A 35 15.78 2.79 -12.52
CA LEU A 35 16.08 3.35 -13.84
C LEU A 35 17.58 3.45 -14.17
N ASP A 36 18.42 3.67 -13.16
CA ASP A 36 19.87 3.77 -13.30
C ASP A 36 20.60 2.41 -13.27
N ASN A 37 19.86 1.30 -13.16
CA ASN A 37 20.36 -0.07 -13.02
C ASN A 37 21.30 -0.32 -11.82
N SER A 38 21.33 0.58 -10.83
CA SER A 38 22.19 0.44 -9.65
C SER A 38 21.80 -0.73 -8.74
N ARG A 39 20.51 -1.07 -8.70
CA ARG A 39 19.95 -2.14 -7.87
C ARG A 39 18.61 -2.66 -8.39
N ALA A 40 18.19 -3.79 -7.82
CA ALA A 40 16.82 -4.26 -7.92
C ALA A 40 15.85 -3.28 -7.21
N GLU A 41 14.71 -3.05 -7.84
CA GLU A 41 13.57 -2.30 -7.29
C GLU A 41 12.91 -3.13 -6.16
N ASN A 42 12.49 -2.49 -5.07
CA ASN A 42 11.70 -3.18 -4.05
C ASN A 42 10.18 -3.04 -4.30
N THR A 43 9.39 -3.93 -3.71
CA THR A 43 7.94 -3.98 -3.93
C THR A 43 7.20 -2.74 -3.42
N ALA A 44 7.70 -2.12 -2.35
CA ALA A 44 7.11 -0.89 -1.81
C ALA A 44 7.31 0.29 -2.78
N GLU A 45 8.52 0.46 -3.32
CA GLU A 45 8.85 1.47 -4.34
C GLU A 45 8.01 1.31 -5.60
N HIS A 46 7.88 0.07 -6.06
CA HIS A 46 7.08 -0.25 -7.24
C HIS A 46 5.61 0.13 -7.05
N SER A 47 5.04 -0.21 -5.89
CA SER A 47 3.66 0.10 -5.56
C SER A 47 3.41 1.60 -5.43
N TRP A 48 4.36 2.33 -4.83
CA TRP A 48 4.33 3.78 -4.78
C TRP A 48 4.39 4.41 -6.18
N HIS A 49 5.33 3.97 -7.01
CA HIS A 49 5.48 4.47 -8.38
C HIS A 49 4.20 4.23 -9.19
N PHE A 50 3.60 3.05 -9.06
CA PHE A 50 2.35 2.71 -9.73
C PHE A 50 1.19 3.60 -9.28
N ALA A 51 1.03 3.83 -7.97
CA ALA A 51 -0.01 4.71 -7.45
C ALA A 51 0.14 6.15 -7.97
N VAL A 52 1.37 6.68 -7.97
CA VAL A 52 1.66 8.02 -8.51
C VAL A 52 1.41 8.08 -10.02
N ALA A 53 1.81 7.06 -10.77
CA ALA A 53 1.54 6.96 -12.20
C ALA A 53 0.03 6.97 -12.46
N ALA A 54 -0.75 6.14 -11.76
CA ALA A 54 -2.21 6.11 -11.88
C ALA A 54 -2.83 7.50 -11.65
N MET A 55 -2.47 8.16 -10.53
CA MET A 55 -2.95 9.52 -10.24
C MET A 55 -2.54 10.54 -11.31
N SER A 56 -1.33 10.44 -11.84
CA SER A 56 -0.81 11.37 -12.88
C SER A 56 -1.51 11.17 -14.24
N PHE A 57 -1.92 9.95 -14.55
CA PHE A 57 -2.60 9.62 -15.80
C PHE A 57 -4.13 9.75 -15.73
N GLN A 58 -4.70 10.20 -14.60
CA GLN A 58 -6.14 10.41 -14.44
C GLN A 58 -6.81 11.19 -15.60
N PRO A 59 -6.21 12.27 -16.15
CA PRO A 59 -6.83 13.02 -17.25
C PRO A 59 -7.02 12.20 -18.53
N TYR A 60 -6.34 11.04 -18.65
CA TYR A 60 -6.38 10.15 -19.81
C TYR A 60 -7.18 8.87 -19.55
N ALA A 61 -7.65 8.65 -18.31
CA ALA A 61 -8.16 7.36 -17.83
C ALA A 61 -9.67 7.14 -18.02
N GLY A 62 -10.37 7.97 -18.81
CA GLY A 62 -11.83 7.85 -18.97
C GLY A 62 -12.58 8.02 -17.64
N ASP A 63 -13.70 7.31 -17.47
CA ASP A 63 -14.52 7.33 -16.25
C ASP A 63 -14.05 6.26 -15.24
N ILE A 64 -12.81 6.40 -14.76
CA ILE A 64 -12.21 5.54 -13.75
C ILE A 64 -12.04 6.33 -12.45
N ASP A 65 -12.64 5.86 -11.36
CA ASP A 65 -12.41 6.39 -10.02
C ASP A 65 -11.08 5.85 -9.46
N ILE A 66 -10.04 6.68 -9.55
CA ILE A 66 -8.70 6.36 -9.02
C ILE A 66 -8.68 6.36 -7.48
N GLY A 67 -9.61 7.07 -6.85
CA GLY A 67 -9.77 7.13 -5.40
C GLY A 67 -10.58 5.97 -4.82
N ARG A 68 -11.02 5.02 -5.65
CA ARG A 68 -11.90 3.92 -5.22
C ARG A 68 -11.23 3.01 -4.20
N SER A 69 -11.38 3.33 -2.93
CA SER A 69 -11.31 2.38 -1.83
C SER A 69 -12.70 1.80 -1.64
N ASP A 70 -13.07 0.77 -2.42
CA ASP A 70 -14.35 0.11 -2.21
C ASP A 70 -14.35 -0.54 -0.81
N PRO A 71 -15.13 -0.05 0.17
CA PRO A 71 -15.14 -0.64 1.50
C PRO A 71 -15.81 -2.02 1.50
N ALA A 72 -16.60 -2.36 0.47
CA ALA A 72 -17.33 -3.61 0.40
C ALA A 72 -16.45 -4.81 0.02
N SER A 73 -15.28 -4.58 -0.60
CA SER A 73 -14.37 -5.65 -1.03
C SER A 73 -13.50 -6.24 0.09
N PHE A 74 -13.50 -5.64 1.28
CA PHE A 74 -12.73 -6.11 2.45
C PHE A 74 -13.60 -6.83 3.51
N SER A 75 -14.86 -7.15 3.21
CA SER A 75 -15.79 -7.82 4.14
C SER A 75 -15.98 -9.33 3.92
N ALA A 76 -15.04 -10.00 3.25
CA ALA A 76 -15.08 -11.46 3.03
C ALA A 76 -14.22 -12.22 4.05
#